data_AF-A0A478FSN9-F1
#
_entry.id   AF-A0A478FSN9-F1
#
_cell.length_a   1.000
_cell.length_b   1.000
_cell.length_c   1.000
_cell.angle_alpha   90.00
_cell.angle_beta   90.00
_cell.angle_gamma   90.00
#
_symmetry.space_group_name_H-M   'P 1'
#
loop_
_entity.id
_entity.type
_entity.pdbx_description
1 polymer ?
#
loop_
_entity_poly.entity_id
_entity_poly.type
_entity_poly.pdbx_seq_one_letter_code
_entity_poly.pdbx_strand_id
1 'polypeptide(L)'
;MPKLGSSLIAGGILWTGGFAAYNNTVPKNIQAALEREGIPFIDSISDTNEKNRAYKAVYIDNKSNIKEDIAAIKQDTEDAAYSEIDTWCNQQLNAPYSWSTLEKNREKIINYCSDQRPKTVEGRLKRITEGIWIRDQEQDKEEAYKVIFAIYRYDDDFLRQINSVKGNGNDYDHSEDANTGYERLQKWCEEKLSSKVSLVEDENLYNYVFWWCKKLDHGATVRDKIKHDYPGWNEENKDWTKVKGYWQMTRQVYVWIDENSKRSINGSNINKDKYKTWCENTLKAKIYDSQIYQWKYLIAKSVCVEVKVQAVLGKYKNLKEAIANKDNTD
;
A
#
# COMPACT_ATOMS: atom_id res chain seq x y z
N MET A 1 -32.06 44.39 -21.91
CA MET A 1 -32.71 44.20 -23.22
C MET A 1 -31.83 43.29 -24.05
N PRO A 2 -32.25 42.02 -24.20
CA PRO A 2 -32.86 41.57 -25.45
C PRO A 2 -34.31 41.12 -25.25
N LYS A 3 -35.01 40.96 -26.37
CA LYS A 3 -36.46 41.01 -26.53
C LYS A 3 -37.17 39.72 -26.10
N LEU A 4 -38.23 39.88 -25.31
CA LEU A 4 -39.31 38.92 -25.13
C LEU A 4 -40.02 38.70 -26.48
N GLY A 5 -39.98 37.47 -26.97
CA GLY A 5 -40.84 36.98 -28.04
C GLY A 5 -41.99 36.19 -27.45
N SER A 6 -43.14 36.83 -27.29
CA SER A 6 -44.41 36.15 -27.04
C SER A 6 -44.88 35.50 -28.33
N SER A 7 -44.99 34.17 -28.37
CA SER A 7 -45.81 33.47 -29.36
C SER A 7 -47.08 32.97 -28.70
N LEU A 8 -48.19 33.48 -29.23
CA LEU A 8 -49.57 33.19 -28.88
C LEU A 8 -49.91 31.69 -28.99
N ILE A 9 -50.79 31.29 -28.08
CA ILE A 9 -51.59 30.08 -28.08
C ILE A 9 -52.37 30.02 -29.39
N ALA A 10 -52.05 29.07 -30.26
CA ALA A 10 -52.92 28.62 -31.34
C ALA A 10 -53.59 27.33 -30.90
N GLY A 11 -54.92 27.38 -30.77
CA GLY A 11 -55.75 26.23 -30.43
C GLY A 11 -55.63 25.12 -31.47
N GLY A 12 -55.23 23.95 -31.00
CA GLY A 12 -55.19 22.71 -31.76
C GLY A 12 -55.11 21.56 -30.77
N ILE A 13 -56.00 20.58 -30.91
CA ILE A 13 -56.12 19.40 -30.07
C ILE A 13 -54.78 18.63 -30.09
N LEU A 14 -54.00 18.73 -29.02
CA LEU A 14 -52.80 17.91 -28.76
C LEU A 14 -52.96 17.12 -27.46
N TRP A 15 -54.05 16.36 -27.36
CA TRP A 15 -54.30 15.49 -26.20
C TRP A 15 -53.53 14.17 -26.22
N THR A 16 -52.71 13.91 -27.25
CA THR A 16 -51.97 12.65 -27.40
C THR A 16 -50.45 12.80 -27.46
N GLY A 17 -49.90 14.02 -27.55
CA GLY A 17 -48.45 14.27 -27.56
C GLY A 17 -47.82 14.56 -26.19
N GLY A 18 -48.61 15.06 -25.23
CA GLY A 18 -48.12 15.43 -23.90
C GLY A 18 -47.68 14.25 -23.05
N PHE A 19 -48.28 13.07 -23.22
CA PHE A 19 -47.93 11.87 -22.44
C PHE A 19 -46.55 11.32 -22.83
N ALA A 20 -46.18 11.39 -24.12
CA ALA A 20 -44.88 10.90 -24.61
C ALA A 20 -43.72 11.82 -24.16
N ALA A 21 -43.93 13.14 -24.15
CA ALA A 21 -42.97 14.09 -23.60
C ALA A 21 -42.87 13.99 -22.07
N TYR A 22 -44.00 13.81 -21.36
CA TYR A 22 -44.02 13.68 -19.91
C TYR A 22 -43.37 12.37 -19.42
N ASN A 23 -43.59 11.24 -20.13
CA ASN A 23 -42.93 9.95 -19.81
C ASN A 23 -41.40 9.99 -19.99
N ASN A 24 -40.87 10.85 -20.88
CA ASN A 24 -39.43 11.06 -20.99
C ASN A 24 -38.88 12.00 -19.90
N THR A 25 -39.74 12.83 -19.28
CA THR A 25 -39.35 13.71 -18.16
C THR A 25 -39.46 13.05 -16.79
N VAL A 26 -40.15 11.93 -16.63
CA VAL A 26 -40.16 11.17 -15.37
C VAL A 26 -39.01 10.16 -15.36
N PRO A 27 -38.13 10.17 -14.35
CA PRO A 27 -37.07 9.16 -14.24
C PRO A 27 -37.66 7.74 -14.21
N LYS A 28 -37.01 6.80 -14.88
CA LYS A 28 -37.47 5.40 -14.88
C LYS A 28 -37.18 4.70 -13.55
N ASN A 29 -36.05 5.00 -12.95
CA ASN A 29 -35.57 4.43 -11.70
C ASN A 29 -34.96 5.53 -10.80
N ILE A 30 -34.60 5.16 -9.58
CA ILE A 30 -33.99 6.08 -8.61
C ILE A 30 -32.66 6.63 -9.11
N GLN A 31 -31.83 5.81 -9.78
CA GLN A 31 -30.57 6.25 -10.37
C GLN A 31 -30.76 7.40 -11.36
N ALA A 32 -31.64 7.24 -12.35
CA ALA A 32 -31.90 8.29 -13.35
C ALA A 32 -32.47 9.58 -12.73
N ALA A 33 -33.13 9.49 -11.57
CA ALA A 33 -33.61 10.66 -10.85
C ALA A 33 -32.45 11.44 -10.22
N LEU A 34 -31.54 10.73 -9.54
CA LEU A 34 -30.41 11.31 -8.83
C LEU A 34 -29.27 11.73 -9.78
N GLU A 35 -29.07 11.05 -10.90
CA GLU A 35 -28.10 11.46 -11.94
C GLU A 35 -28.51 12.79 -12.57
N ARG A 36 -29.81 13.07 -12.70
CA ARG A 36 -30.31 14.39 -13.13
C ARG A 36 -30.02 15.50 -12.12
N GLU A 37 -29.84 15.15 -10.85
CA GLU A 37 -29.36 16.05 -9.80
C GLU A 37 -27.82 16.19 -9.80
N GLY A 38 -27.12 15.48 -10.70
CA GLY A 38 -25.66 15.52 -10.84
C GLY A 38 -24.91 14.59 -9.88
N ILE A 39 -25.58 13.58 -9.30
CA ILE A 39 -24.96 12.62 -8.39
C ILE A 39 -24.40 11.44 -9.22
N PRO A 40 -23.07 11.24 -9.27
CA PRO A 40 -22.49 10.08 -9.95
C PRO A 40 -22.63 8.83 -9.08
N PHE A 41 -22.74 7.66 -9.70
CA PHE A 41 -22.87 6.37 -9.02
C PHE A 41 -21.69 5.45 -9.29
N ILE A 42 -21.35 4.64 -8.29
CA ILE A 42 -20.30 3.61 -8.41
C ILE A 42 -20.66 2.59 -9.50
N ASP A 43 -21.94 2.27 -9.66
CA ASP A 43 -22.40 1.33 -10.69
C ASP A 43 -22.17 1.83 -12.13
N SER A 44 -21.97 3.14 -12.32
CA SER A 44 -21.61 3.72 -13.62
C SER A 44 -20.13 3.49 -14.00
N ILE A 45 -19.30 2.97 -13.10
CA ILE A 45 -17.88 2.66 -13.35
C ILE A 45 -17.81 1.36 -14.16
N SER A 46 -17.27 1.44 -15.39
CA SER A 46 -17.19 0.29 -16.29
C SER A 46 -16.11 -0.72 -15.92
N ASP A 47 -15.01 -0.27 -15.29
CA ASP A 47 -13.95 -1.16 -14.85
C ASP A 47 -14.34 -1.86 -13.54
N THR A 48 -14.44 -3.18 -13.57
CA THR A 48 -14.88 -3.99 -12.42
C THR A 48 -13.94 -3.82 -11.21
N ASN A 49 -12.63 -3.64 -11.43
CA ASN A 49 -11.69 -3.52 -10.32
C ASN A 49 -11.80 -2.14 -9.66
N GLU A 50 -11.95 -1.08 -10.44
CA GLU A 50 -12.24 0.28 -9.95
C GLU A 50 -13.58 0.32 -9.21
N LYS A 51 -14.63 -0.29 -9.76
CA LYS A 51 -15.93 -0.43 -9.12
C LYS A 51 -15.82 -1.14 -7.75
N ASN A 52 -15.12 -2.27 -7.70
CA ASN A 52 -14.89 -3.01 -6.47
C ASN A 52 -14.12 -2.18 -5.44
N ARG A 53 -13.05 -1.47 -5.85
CA ARG A 53 -12.28 -0.58 -4.97
C ARG A 53 -13.13 0.57 -4.44
N ALA A 54 -14.03 1.13 -5.23
CA ALA A 54 -14.94 2.19 -4.78
C ALA A 54 -15.90 1.69 -3.69
N TYR A 55 -16.52 0.53 -3.84
CA TYR A 55 -17.38 -0.03 -2.79
C TYR A 55 -16.60 -0.42 -1.53
N LYS A 56 -15.37 -0.94 -1.68
CA LYS A 56 -14.49 -1.20 -0.54
C LYS A 56 -14.16 0.08 0.23
N ALA A 57 -13.91 1.19 -0.47
CA ALA A 57 -13.71 2.49 0.16
C ALA A 57 -14.96 2.98 0.90
N VAL A 58 -16.16 2.80 0.33
CA VAL A 58 -17.42 3.11 1.00
C VAL A 58 -17.60 2.31 2.29
N TYR A 59 -17.31 1.01 2.25
CA TYR A 59 -17.36 0.16 3.45
C TYR A 59 -16.43 0.69 4.54
N ILE A 60 -15.18 1.00 4.19
CA ILE A 60 -14.18 1.53 5.12
C ILE A 60 -14.65 2.84 5.77
N ASP A 61 -15.12 3.79 4.96
CA ASP A 61 -15.54 5.11 5.43
C ASP A 61 -16.78 5.09 6.34
N ASN A 62 -17.58 4.01 6.29
CA ASN A 62 -18.83 3.90 7.02
C ASN A 62 -18.90 2.65 7.91
N LYS A 63 -17.76 2.00 8.19
CA LYS A 63 -17.68 0.71 8.88
C LYS A 63 -18.46 0.66 10.20
N SER A 64 -18.54 1.79 10.93
CA SER A 64 -19.24 1.87 12.21
C SER A 64 -20.76 1.82 12.11
N ASN A 65 -21.35 2.33 11.01
CA ASN A 65 -22.80 2.57 10.92
C ASN A 65 -23.47 1.73 9.82
N ILE A 66 -22.68 1.18 8.89
CA ILE A 66 -23.21 0.58 7.66
C ILE A 66 -24.13 -0.62 7.92
N LYS A 67 -23.90 -1.38 9.01
CA LYS A 67 -24.76 -2.51 9.40
C LYS A 67 -26.11 -2.07 9.95
N GLU A 68 -26.18 -0.91 10.61
CA GLU A 68 -27.43 -0.33 11.08
C GLU A 68 -28.26 0.20 9.91
N ASP A 69 -27.58 0.70 8.88
CA ASP A 69 -28.23 1.26 7.70
C ASP A 69 -28.63 0.23 6.65
N ILE A 70 -27.83 -0.83 6.49
CA ILE A 70 -28.01 -1.91 5.51
C ILE A 70 -28.02 -3.25 6.25
N ALA A 71 -29.21 -3.70 6.65
CA ALA A 71 -29.41 -4.95 7.39
C ALA A 71 -28.97 -6.22 6.62
N ALA A 72 -28.74 -6.11 5.31
CA ALA A 72 -28.20 -7.20 4.50
C ALA A 72 -26.72 -7.46 4.77
N ILE A 73 -25.99 -6.50 5.35
CA ILE A 73 -24.56 -6.65 5.63
C ILE A 73 -24.37 -7.50 6.87
N LYS A 74 -23.99 -8.76 6.66
CA LYS A 74 -23.85 -9.73 7.76
C LYS A 74 -22.40 -9.98 8.13
N GLN A 75 -21.48 -9.75 7.19
CA GLN A 75 -20.07 -10.08 7.38
C GLN A 75 -19.24 -8.88 7.85
N ASP A 76 -18.21 -9.17 8.64
CA ASP A 76 -17.25 -8.19 9.17
C ASP A 76 -16.00 -8.02 8.31
N THR A 77 -15.94 -8.71 7.17
CA THR A 77 -14.81 -8.66 6.26
C THR A 77 -15.10 -7.71 5.10
N GLU A 78 -14.09 -6.93 4.71
CA GLU A 78 -14.18 -5.98 3.60
C GLU A 78 -14.58 -6.67 2.29
N ASP A 79 -13.99 -7.83 2.01
CA ASP A 79 -14.22 -8.61 0.77
C ASP A 79 -15.62 -9.19 0.65
N ALA A 80 -16.30 -9.47 1.76
CA ALA A 80 -17.70 -9.90 1.72
C ALA A 80 -18.65 -8.70 1.72
N ALA A 81 -18.35 -7.68 2.54
CA ALA A 81 -19.22 -6.53 2.73
C ALA A 81 -19.40 -5.69 1.45
N TYR A 82 -18.36 -5.51 0.62
CA TYR A 82 -18.50 -4.70 -0.60
C TYR A 82 -19.51 -5.31 -1.58
N SER A 83 -19.58 -6.63 -1.69
CA SER A 83 -20.52 -7.34 -2.57
C SER A 83 -21.97 -7.20 -2.08
N GLU A 84 -22.16 -7.23 -0.75
CA GLU A 84 -23.45 -6.97 -0.11
C GLU A 84 -23.90 -5.52 -0.32
N ILE A 85 -22.97 -4.54 -0.25
CA ILE A 85 -23.23 -3.12 -0.56
C ILE A 85 -23.60 -2.95 -2.03
N ASP A 86 -22.81 -3.51 -2.97
CA ASP A 86 -23.10 -3.44 -4.41
C ASP A 86 -24.48 -4.01 -4.71
N THR A 87 -24.81 -5.18 -4.15
CA THR A 87 -26.11 -5.80 -4.32
C THR A 87 -27.24 -4.91 -3.79
N TRP A 88 -27.09 -4.36 -2.59
CA TRP A 88 -28.08 -3.45 -2.02
C TRP A 88 -28.25 -2.19 -2.87
N CYS A 89 -27.13 -1.60 -3.31
CA CYS A 89 -27.13 -0.44 -4.18
C CYS A 89 -27.85 -0.71 -5.51
N ASN A 90 -27.56 -1.84 -6.16
CA ASN A 90 -28.23 -2.23 -7.40
C ASN A 90 -29.74 -2.39 -7.22
N GLN A 91 -30.18 -2.91 -6.07
CA GLN A 91 -31.62 -3.01 -5.76
C GLN A 91 -32.26 -1.64 -5.55
N GLN A 92 -31.61 -0.73 -4.80
CA GLN A 92 -32.15 0.60 -4.54
C GLN A 92 -32.14 1.50 -5.79
N LEU A 93 -31.06 1.47 -6.56
CA LEU A 93 -30.86 2.30 -7.75
C LEU A 93 -31.78 1.90 -8.90
N ASN A 94 -32.03 0.59 -9.08
CA ASN A 94 -32.92 0.06 -10.11
C ASN A 94 -34.40 0.01 -9.69
N ALA A 95 -34.72 0.35 -8.44
CA ALA A 95 -36.10 0.42 -8.00
C ALA A 95 -36.89 1.44 -8.87
N PRO A 96 -38.16 1.14 -9.22
CA PRO A 96 -39.00 2.09 -9.93
C PRO A 96 -39.06 3.43 -9.20
N TYR A 97 -38.95 4.52 -9.96
CA TYR A 97 -38.96 5.86 -9.38
C TYR A 97 -40.28 6.12 -8.62
N SER A 98 -40.14 6.48 -7.35
CA SER A 98 -41.22 6.96 -6.49
C SER A 98 -40.64 8.00 -5.55
N TRP A 99 -41.24 9.18 -5.49
CA TRP A 99 -40.78 10.27 -4.60
C TRP A 99 -40.72 9.83 -3.14
N SER A 100 -41.72 9.09 -2.67
CA SER A 100 -41.77 8.61 -1.28
C SER A 100 -40.70 7.56 -0.96
N THR A 101 -40.28 6.76 -1.95
CA THR A 101 -39.19 5.80 -1.80
C THR A 101 -37.85 6.52 -1.82
N LEU A 102 -37.70 7.50 -2.71
CA LEU A 102 -36.49 8.31 -2.80
C LEU A 102 -36.30 9.08 -1.50
N GLU A 103 -37.29 9.83 -1.03
CA GLU A 103 -37.18 10.66 0.19
C GLU A 103 -36.74 9.85 1.42
N LYS A 104 -37.27 8.63 1.60
CA LYS A 104 -36.91 7.76 2.74
C LYS A 104 -35.48 7.23 2.69
N ASN A 105 -34.95 6.96 1.50
CA ASN A 105 -33.67 6.28 1.33
C ASN A 105 -32.59 7.19 0.73
N ARG A 106 -32.90 8.43 0.36
CA ARG A 106 -32.02 9.32 -0.40
C ARG A 106 -30.65 9.46 0.25
N GLU A 107 -30.62 9.76 1.54
CA GLU A 107 -29.37 9.93 2.27
C GLU A 107 -28.53 8.64 2.27
N LYS A 108 -29.15 7.49 2.48
CA LYS A 108 -28.47 6.18 2.46
C LYS A 108 -27.94 5.85 1.07
N ILE A 109 -28.76 6.00 0.03
CA ILE A 109 -28.37 5.74 -1.36
C ILE A 109 -27.20 6.64 -1.75
N ILE A 110 -27.26 7.93 -1.39
CA ILE A 110 -26.16 8.86 -1.63
C ILE A 110 -24.92 8.42 -0.84
N ASN A 111 -25.03 8.13 0.45
CA ASN A 111 -23.88 7.78 1.29
C ASN A 111 -23.18 6.48 0.87
N TYR A 112 -23.90 5.50 0.33
CA TYR A 112 -23.38 4.16 0.06
C TYR A 112 -23.20 3.81 -1.41
N CYS A 113 -23.98 4.40 -2.32
CA CYS A 113 -23.97 4.03 -3.74
C CYS A 113 -23.37 5.09 -4.64
N SER A 114 -23.32 6.35 -4.19
CA SER A 114 -22.74 7.41 -5.00
C SER A 114 -21.21 7.34 -5.01
N ASP A 115 -20.62 7.74 -6.13
CA ASP A 115 -19.17 7.79 -6.28
C ASP A 115 -18.60 9.06 -5.60
N GLN A 116 -18.70 9.09 -4.29
CA GLN A 116 -18.20 10.20 -3.48
C GLN A 116 -16.69 10.15 -3.29
N ARG A 117 -16.12 11.33 -3.04
CA ARG A 117 -14.76 11.43 -2.53
C ARG A 117 -14.70 10.74 -1.16
N PRO A 118 -13.76 9.81 -0.95
CA PRO A 118 -13.64 9.13 0.33
C PRO A 118 -13.43 10.10 1.51
N LYS A 119 -14.00 9.74 2.67
CA LYS A 119 -13.98 10.54 3.90
C LYS A 119 -12.65 10.39 4.64
N THR A 120 -12.06 9.19 4.60
CA THR A 120 -10.80 8.86 5.31
C THR A 120 -9.62 8.70 4.36
N VAL A 121 -8.41 8.85 4.89
CA VAL A 121 -7.16 8.60 4.15
C VAL A 121 -7.12 7.16 3.64
N GLU A 122 -7.50 6.20 4.48
CA GLU A 122 -7.62 4.80 4.10
C GLU A 122 -8.61 4.59 2.95
N GLY A 123 -9.83 5.11 3.06
CA GLY A 123 -10.82 5.00 1.99
C GLY A 123 -10.29 5.59 0.67
N ARG A 124 -9.58 6.72 0.74
CA ARG A 124 -8.95 7.31 -0.45
C ARG A 124 -7.86 6.45 -1.04
N LEU A 125 -6.97 5.91 -0.22
CA LEU A 125 -5.92 5.00 -0.67
C LEU A 125 -6.54 3.73 -1.28
N LYS A 126 -7.58 3.18 -0.65
CA LYS A 126 -8.25 1.98 -1.14
C LYS A 126 -8.86 2.15 -2.52
N ARG A 127 -9.35 3.36 -2.84
CA ARG A 127 -9.87 3.69 -4.17
C ARG A 127 -8.81 3.58 -5.27
N ILE A 128 -7.55 3.88 -4.96
CA ILE A 128 -6.46 4.01 -5.94
C ILE A 128 -5.56 2.77 -5.97
N THR A 129 -5.38 2.08 -4.85
CA THR A 129 -4.48 0.95 -4.74
C THR A 129 -5.13 -0.26 -4.08
N GLU A 130 -4.69 -1.44 -4.53
CA GLU A 130 -4.89 -2.69 -3.82
C GLU A 130 -3.73 -2.88 -2.85
N GLY A 131 -4.05 -3.23 -1.60
CA GLY A 131 -3.07 -3.35 -0.54
C GLY A 131 -3.73 -3.84 0.73
N ILE A 132 -2.96 -4.63 1.47
CA ILE A 132 -3.29 -5.06 2.82
C ILE A 132 -2.49 -4.17 3.76
N TRP A 133 -3.19 -3.45 4.63
CA TRP A 133 -2.52 -2.65 5.67
C TRP A 133 -1.93 -3.58 6.72
N ILE A 134 -0.81 -3.19 7.32
CA ILE A 134 -0.17 -3.98 8.36
C ILE A 134 -1.11 -4.17 9.55
N ARG A 135 -1.90 -3.14 9.90
CA ARG A 135 -2.80 -3.20 11.05
C ARG A 135 -3.92 -4.25 10.94
N ASP A 136 -4.29 -4.63 9.73
CA ASP A 136 -5.39 -5.57 9.44
C ASP A 136 -4.91 -7.02 9.32
N GLN A 137 -3.62 -7.28 9.53
CA GLN A 137 -3.08 -8.64 9.53
C GLN A 137 -3.28 -9.32 10.87
N GLU A 138 -3.80 -10.54 10.82
CA GLU A 138 -3.96 -11.42 12.00
C GLU A 138 -2.62 -12.02 12.46
N GLN A 139 -1.69 -12.24 11.53
CA GLN A 139 -0.38 -12.84 11.78
C GLN A 139 0.74 -11.87 11.39
N ASP A 140 1.86 -11.92 12.12
CA ASP A 140 3.10 -11.19 11.81
C ASP A 140 2.96 -9.65 11.72
N LYS A 141 1.87 -9.06 12.24
CA LYS A 141 1.64 -7.60 12.27
C LYS A 141 2.81 -6.85 12.90
N GLU A 142 3.24 -7.29 14.08
CA GLU A 142 4.37 -6.70 14.80
C GLU A 142 5.67 -6.84 13.97
N GLU A 143 5.92 -8.02 13.41
CA GLU A 143 7.11 -8.28 12.60
C GLU A 143 7.17 -7.35 11.37
N ALA A 144 6.04 -7.16 10.68
CA ALA A 144 5.96 -6.27 9.54
C ALA A 144 6.28 -4.81 9.91
N TYR A 145 5.77 -4.29 11.03
CA TYR A 145 6.12 -2.95 11.50
C TYR A 145 7.60 -2.83 11.89
N LYS A 146 8.18 -3.86 12.53
CA LYS A 146 9.61 -3.88 12.85
C LYS A 146 10.47 -3.80 11.60
N VAL A 147 10.10 -4.53 10.54
CA VAL A 147 10.82 -4.48 9.25
C VAL A 147 10.75 -3.08 8.65
N ILE A 148 9.56 -2.46 8.57
CA ILE A 148 9.42 -1.09 8.05
C ILE A 148 10.28 -0.13 8.89
N PHE A 149 10.16 -0.15 10.21
CA PHE A 149 10.92 0.74 11.07
C PHE A 149 12.42 0.56 10.87
N ALA A 150 12.92 -0.68 10.84
CA ALA A 150 14.34 -0.95 10.63
C ALA A 150 14.88 -0.42 9.30
N ILE A 151 14.04 -0.42 8.25
CA ILE A 151 14.38 0.09 6.93
C ILE A 151 14.42 1.62 6.93
N TYR A 152 13.38 2.27 7.48
CA TYR A 152 13.16 3.71 7.33
C TYR A 152 13.67 4.56 8.49
N ARG A 153 14.10 4.01 9.64
CA ARG A 153 14.59 4.79 10.79
C ARG A 153 15.82 5.68 10.52
N TYR A 154 16.41 5.59 9.33
CA TYR A 154 17.54 6.42 8.88
C TYR A 154 17.12 7.57 7.98
N ASP A 155 15.83 7.67 7.70
CA ASP A 155 15.20 8.78 6.99
C ASP A 155 14.67 9.77 8.03
N ASP A 156 15.16 11.01 7.97
CA ASP A 156 14.79 12.06 8.93
C ASP A 156 13.32 12.49 8.81
N ASP A 157 12.75 12.40 7.60
CA ASP A 157 11.35 12.69 7.37
C ASP A 157 10.49 11.59 8.00
N PHE A 158 10.86 10.33 7.83
CA PHE A 158 10.21 9.20 8.50
C PHE A 158 10.19 9.39 10.01
N LEU A 159 11.35 9.65 10.62
CA LEU A 159 11.43 9.85 12.07
C LEU A 159 10.62 11.05 12.54
N ARG A 160 10.68 12.19 11.83
CA ARG A 160 9.89 13.37 12.14
C ARG A 160 8.39 13.05 12.13
N GLN A 161 7.92 12.30 11.13
CA GLN A 161 6.51 11.94 11.00
C GLN A 161 6.07 11.04 12.16
N ILE A 162 6.76 9.93 12.45
CA ILE A 162 6.33 9.03 13.53
C ILE A 162 6.50 9.68 14.91
N ASN A 163 7.47 10.58 15.10
CA ASN A 163 7.64 11.33 16.34
C ASN A 163 6.49 12.32 16.60
N SER A 164 5.66 12.64 15.59
CA SER A 164 4.48 13.49 15.78
C SER A 164 3.45 12.87 16.74
N VAL A 165 3.51 11.55 16.99
CA VAL A 165 2.56 10.83 17.87
C VAL A 165 3.18 10.40 19.21
N LYS A 166 4.37 10.92 19.55
CA LYS A 166 5.16 10.54 20.75
C LYS A 166 4.49 10.83 22.10
N GLY A 167 3.52 11.73 22.14
CA GLY A 167 2.94 12.21 23.41
C GLY A 167 4.02 12.88 24.29
N ASN A 168 4.21 12.38 25.50
CA ASN A 168 5.21 12.88 26.46
C ASN A 168 6.58 12.20 26.33
N GLY A 169 6.76 11.27 25.39
CA GLY A 169 8.03 10.57 25.17
C GLY A 169 9.07 11.43 24.47
N ASN A 170 10.33 10.99 24.53
CA ASN A 170 11.43 11.58 23.76
C ASN A 170 11.28 11.23 22.26
N ASP A 171 11.87 12.08 21.42
CA ASP A 171 12.02 11.80 19.99
C ASP A 171 12.92 10.59 19.78
N TYR A 172 12.50 9.69 18.89
CA TYR A 172 13.36 8.63 18.39
C TYR A 172 14.36 9.20 17.40
N ASP A 173 15.56 8.61 17.39
CA ASP A 173 16.65 8.92 16.47
C ASP A 173 17.08 7.66 15.70
N HIS A 174 18.15 7.77 14.89
CA HIS A 174 18.67 6.66 14.06
C HIS A 174 19.18 5.46 14.88
N SER A 175 19.42 5.63 16.18
CA SER A 175 19.91 4.58 17.07
C SER A 175 18.79 3.76 17.70
N GLU A 176 17.54 4.24 17.65
CA GLU A 176 16.37 3.60 18.25
C GLU A 176 16.17 2.18 17.72
N ASP A 177 15.98 1.20 18.60
CA ASP A 177 15.86 -0.20 18.22
C ASP A 177 14.50 -0.50 17.56
N ALA A 178 14.49 -1.41 16.59
CA ALA A 178 13.25 -1.77 15.91
C ALA A 178 12.22 -2.43 16.83
N ASN A 179 12.65 -3.11 17.92
CA ASN A 179 11.73 -3.69 18.90
C ASN A 179 11.01 -2.65 19.77
N THR A 180 11.39 -1.38 19.70
CA THR A 180 10.74 -0.28 20.45
C THR A 180 10.16 0.75 19.50
N GLY A 181 10.88 1.04 18.42
CA GLY A 181 10.46 1.97 17.38
C GLY A 181 9.16 1.62 16.67
N TYR A 182 8.90 0.31 16.47
CA TYR A 182 7.75 -0.17 15.72
C TYR A 182 6.40 0.25 16.33
N GLU A 183 6.31 0.37 17.66
CA GLU A 183 5.06 0.72 18.35
C GLU A 183 4.61 2.15 17.98
N ARG A 184 5.57 3.06 17.83
CA ARG A 184 5.31 4.45 17.44
C ARG A 184 4.89 4.54 15.98
N LEU A 185 5.54 3.76 15.12
CA LEU A 185 5.11 3.62 13.72
C LEU A 185 3.69 3.05 13.64
N GLN A 186 3.38 2.00 14.40
CA GLN A 186 2.05 1.40 14.44
C GLN A 186 0.99 2.43 14.83
N LYS A 187 1.23 3.16 15.92
CA LYS A 187 0.33 4.22 16.39
C LYS A 187 0.13 5.30 15.33
N TRP A 188 1.22 5.76 14.70
CA TRP A 188 1.16 6.74 13.63
C TRP A 188 0.30 6.24 12.45
N CYS A 189 0.51 5.00 12.01
CA CYS A 189 -0.29 4.38 10.96
C CYS A 189 -1.78 4.30 11.31
N GLU A 190 -2.12 3.90 12.54
CA GLU A 190 -3.50 3.81 13.02
C GLU A 190 -4.20 5.19 13.02
N GLU A 191 -3.51 6.24 13.46
CA GLU A 191 -4.03 7.61 13.45
C GLU A 191 -4.17 8.17 12.02
N LYS A 192 -3.16 7.98 11.16
CA LYS A 192 -3.16 8.59 9.82
C LYS A 192 -4.12 7.91 8.86
N LEU A 193 -4.24 6.59 8.88
CA LEU A 193 -5.23 5.88 8.05
C LEU A 193 -6.67 6.32 8.36
N SER A 194 -6.96 6.57 9.63
CA SER A 194 -8.29 6.96 10.13
C SER A 194 -8.57 8.46 9.99
N SER A 195 -7.58 9.26 9.58
CA SER A 195 -7.71 10.71 9.48
C SER A 195 -8.66 11.12 8.35
N LYS A 196 -9.43 12.19 8.57
CA LYS A 196 -10.34 12.73 7.55
C LYS A 196 -9.55 13.38 6.42
N VAL A 197 -9.91 13.07 5.17
CA VAL A 197 -9.28 13.65 3.96
C VAL A 197 -9.34 15.18 3.98
N SER A 198 -10.41 15.77 4.51
CA SER A 198 -10.57 17.23 4.59
C SER A 198 -9.60 17.92 5.58
N LEU A 199 -8.92 17.15 6.43
CA LEU A 199 -7.97 17.64 7.42
C LEU A 199 -6.51 17.32 7.04
N VAL A 200 -6.28 16.75 5.85
CA VAL A 200 -4.94 16.43 5.37
C VAL A 200 -4.34 17.68 4.72
N GLU A 201 -3.32 18.24 5.38
CA GLU A 201 -2.59 19.41 4.88
C GLU A 201 -1.37 19.02 4.02
N ASP A 202 -0.69 17.92 4.36
CA ASP A 202 0.48 17.42 3.64
C ASP A 202 0.07 16.41 2.56
N GLU A 203 0.22 16.79 1.29
CA GLU A 203 -0.08 15.90 0.16
C GLU A 203 0.80 14.64 0.15
N ASN A 204 2.00 14.69 0.73
CA ASN A 204 2.88 13.52 0.83
C ASN A 204 2.39 12.50 1.86
N LEU A 205 1.44 12.85 2.71
CA LEU A 205 0.89 11.92 3.71
C LEU A 205 0.40 10.62 3.06
N TYR A 206 -0.22 10.69 1.89
CA TYR A 206 -0.68 9.50 1.17
C TYR A 206 0.46 8.57 0.80
N ASN A 207 1.59 9.14 0.36
CA ASN A 207 2.80 8.36 0.09
C ASN A 207 3.34 7.78 1.39
N TYR A 208 3.53 8.58 2.43
CA TYR A 208 4.04 8.09 3.71
C TYR A 208 3.21 6.94 4.28
N VAL A 209 1.89 7.07 4.31
CA VAL A 209 0.98 6.01 4.76
C VAL A 209 1.07 4.79 3.84
N PHE A 210 1.10 4.98 2.52
CA PHE A 210 1.23 3.88 1.57
C PHE A 210 2.54 3.11 1.76
N TRP A 211 3.66 3.79 1.95
CA TRP A 211 4.98 3.18 2.02
C TRP A 211 5.27 2.57 3.39
N TRP A 212 4.73 3.13 4.47
CA TRP A 212 5.10 2.73 5.83
C TRP A 212 4.02 1.91 6.55
N CYS A 213 2.77 1.98 6.13
CA CYS A 213 1.65 1.26 6.77
C CYS A 213 1.14 0.08 5.94
N LYS A 214 1.59 -0.08 4.70
CA LYS A 214 1.26 -1.21 3.84
C LYS A 214 2.20 -2.39 4.10
N LYS A 215 1.66 -3.61 4.05
CA LYS A 215 2.47 -4.82 4.09
C LYS A 215 3.46 -4.84 2.92
N LEU A 216 4.73 -5.13 3.21
CA LEU A 216 5.71 -5.43 2.19
C LEU A 216 5.39 -6.78 1.53
N ASP A 217 5.70 -6.90 0.25
CA ASP A 217 5.54 -8.10 -0.56
C ASP A 217 6.70 -9.10 -0.41
N HIS A 218 7.57 -8.89 0.58
CA HIS A 218 8.66 -9.80 0.94
C HIS A 218 8.65 -10.13 2.43
N GLY A 219 9.25 -11.27 2.78
CA GLY A 219 9.41 -11.70 4.17
C GLY A 219 10.38 -10.82 4.97
N ALA A 220 10.52 -11.11 6.26
CA ALA A 220 11.33 -10.30 7.18
C ALA A 220 12.83 -10.64 7.18
N THR A 221 13.29 -11.64 6.41
CA THR A 221 14.70 -12.04 6.43
C THR A 221 15.53 -11.26 5.41
N VAL A 222 16.84 -11.17 5.65
CA VAL A 222 17.80 -10.58 4.70
C VAL A 222 17.69 -11.24 3.32
N ARG A 223 17.54 -12.56 3.27
CA ARG A 223 17.38 -13.30 2.01
C ARG A 223 16.13 -12.84 1.26
N ASP A 224 15.00 -12.72 1.95
CA ASP A 224 13.72 -12.35 1.30
C ASP A 224 13.83 -10.97 0.66
N LYS A 225 14.40 -10.00 1.39
CA LYS A 225 14.61 -8.66 0.87
C LYS A 225 15.59 -8.61 -0.30
N ILE A 226 16.70 -9.34 -0.25
CA ILE A 226 17.65 -9.37 -1.38
C ILE A 226 16.98 -9.94 -2.63
N LYS A 227 16.25 -11.05 -2.50
CA LYS A 227 15.53 -11.65 -3.63
C LYS A 227 14.48 -10.73 -4.23
N HIS A 228 13.76 -10.00 -3.36
CA HIS A 228 12.80 -9.00 -3.79
C HIS A 228 13.47 -7.81 -4.52
N ASP A 229 14.51 -7.22 -3.92
CA ASP A 229 15.17 -6.02 -4.45
C ASP A 229 16.00 -6.30 -5.73
N TYR A 230 16.47 -7.54 -5.89
CA TYR A 230 17.35 -7.98 -6.97
C TYR A 230 16.84 -9.30 -7.61
N PRO A 231 15.82 -9.24 -8.49
CA PRO A 231 15.38 -10.40 -9.24
C PRO A 231 16.54 -11.07 -10.00
N GLY A 232 16.62 -12.41 -9.93
CA GLY A 232 17.72 -13.18 -10.53
C GLY A 232 18.99 -13.30 -9.66
N TRP A 233 18.97 -12.73 -8.45
CA TRP A 233 19.98 -12.97 -7.43
C TRP A 233 19.91 -14.42 -6.92
N ASN A 234 21.04 -15.12 -6.96
CA ASN A 234 21.16 -16.49 -6.44
C ASN A 234 22.26 -16.55 -5.38
N GLU A 235 21.97 -17.29 -4.31
CA GLU A 235 22.92 -17.54 -3.22
C GLU A 235 24.10 -18.40 -3.72
N GLU A 236 25.33 -18.05 -3.33
CA GLU A 236 26.51 -18.84 -3.61
C GLU A 236 26.49 -20.17 -2.85
N ASN A 237 26.80 -21.28 -3.54
CA ASN A 237 26.80 -22.62 -2.93
C ASN A 237 27.93 -23.56 -3.41
N LYS A 238 28.87 -23.08 -4.24
CA LYS A 238 29.91 -23.88 -4.90
C LYS A 238 31.33 -23.49 -4.49
N ASP A 239 31.76 -22.25 -4.71
CA ASP A 239 33.17 -21.85 -4.66
C ASP A 239 33.43 -20.64 -3.74
N TRP A 240 33.36 -20.90 -2.44
CA TRP A 240 33.71 -19.93 -1.39
C TRP A 240 35.19 -19.51 -1.39
N THR A 241 36.06 -20.25 -2.09
CA THR A 241 37.47 -19.85 -2.25
C THR A 241 37.56 -18.61 -3.14
N LYS A 242 36.83 -18.60 -4.25
CA LYS A 242 36.74 -17.42 -5.14
C LYS A 242 36.06 -16.24 -4.46
N VAL A 243 34.97 -16.47 -3.74
CA VAL A 243 34.29 -15.42 -2.94
C VAL A 243 35.28 -14.75 -1.99
N LYS A 244 36.00 -15.53 -1.19
CA LYS A 244 37.07 -15.00 -0.33
C LYS A 244 38.07 -14.19 -1.15
N GLY A 245 38.52 -14.72 -2.29
CA GLY A 245 39.47 -14.05 -3.19
C GLY A 245 39.03 -12.64 -3.60
N TYR A 246 37.74 -12.45 -3.93
CA TYR A 246 37.19 -11.14 -4.31
C TYR A 246 37.13 -10.15 -3.15
N TRP A 247 36.86 -10.61 -1.94
CA TRP A 247 36.50 -9.74 -0.82
C TRP A 247 37.55 -9.61 0.28
N GLN A 248 38.60 -10.43 0.26
CA GLN A 248 39.65 -10.41 1.29
C GLN A 248 40.42 -9.09 1.37
N MET A 249 40.39 -8.24 0.34
CA MET A 249 41.02 -6.91 0.38
C MET A 249 40.05 -5.78 0.78
N THR A 250 38.76 -6.09 0.94
CA THR A 250 37.73 -5.09 1.25
C THR A 250 37.46 -5.08 2.75
N ARG A 251 38.02 -4.09 3.47
CA ARG A 251 37.92 -3.97 4.94
C ARG A 251 36.49 -3.96 5.45
N GLN A 252 35.60 -3.29 4.74
CA GLN A 252 34.19 -3.24 5.05
C GLN A 252 33.50 -4.60 4.93
N VAL A 253 34.15 -5.62 4.35
CA VAL A 253 33.61 -6.98 4.25
C VAL A 253 34.30 -7.89 5.26
N TYR A 254 35.63 -7.97 5.21
CA TYR A 254 36.36 -8.98 6.00
C TYR A 254 36.20 -8.78 7.52
N VAL A 255 36.05 -7.53 7.99
CA VAL A 255 35.83 -7.21 9.41
C VAL A 255 34.50 -7.73 9.93
N TRP A 256 33.46 -7.76 9.10
CA TRP A 256 32.14 -8.26 9.48
C TRP A 256 32.05 -9.78 9.41
N ILE A 257 32.88 -10.41 8.58
CA ILE A 257 32.95 -11.86 8.43
C ILE A 257 33.73 -12.49 9.59
N ASP A 258 34.77 -11.82 10.08
CA ASP A 258 35.56 -12.26 11.22
C ASP A 258 35.97 -11.06 12.07
N GLU A 259 35.33 -10.84 13.20
CA GLU A 259 35.64 -9.68 14.05
C GLU A 259 37.08 -9.65 14.55
N ASN A 260 37.74 -10.80 14.65
CA ASN A 260 39.15 -10.89 15.03
C ASN A 260 40.07 -10.22 13.99
N SER A 261 39.57 -10.02 12.76
CA SER A 261 40.30 -9.37 11.68
C SER A 261 40.22 -7.83 11.71
N LYS A 262 39.57 -7.21 12.72
CA LYS A 262 39.46 -5.74 12.87
C LYS A 262 40.81 -5.01 12.79
N ARG A 263 41.88 -5.64 13.29
CA ARG A 263 43.25 -5.11 13.30
C ARG A 263 44.11 -5.57 12.12
N SER A 264 43.58 -6.44 11.26
CA SER A 264 44.30 -6.97 10.10
C SER A 264 44.28 -5.99 8.93
N ILE A 265 45.37 -5.97 8.17
CA ILE A 265 45.52 -5.17 6.95
C ILE A 265 44.64 -5.73 5.81
N ASN A 266 44.40 -7.04 5.82
CA ASN A 266 43.50 -7.74 4.90
C ASN A 266 42.88 -8.99 5.55
N GLY A 267 41.92 -9.58 4.87
CA GLY A 267 41.23 -10.82 5.22
C GLY A 267 41.87 -12.10 4.66
N SER A 268 43.13 -12.06 4.20
CA SER A 268 43.76 -13.22 3.55
C SER A 268 43.88 -14.43 4.47
N ASN A 269 43.94 -14.21 5.78
CA ASN A 269 43.99 -15.27 6.81
C ASN A 269 42.61 -15.81 7.21
N ILE A 270 41.52 -15.18 6.77
CA ILE A 270 40.17 -15.65 7.08
C ILE A 270 39.91 -16.93 6.27
N ASN A 271 39.44 -17.98 6.94
CA ASN A 271 39.06 -19.22 6.26
C ASN A 271 37.83 -18.98 5.37
N LYS A 272 37.80 -19.57 4.16
CA LYS A 272 36.63 -19.55 3.26
C LYS A 272 35.34 -20.01 3.96
N ASP A 273 35.43 -20.94 4.90
CA ASP A 273 34.29 -21.45 5.64
C ASP A 273 33.67 -20.37 6.54
N LYS A 274 34.46 -19.40 7.02
CA LYS A 274 33.91 -18.24 7.75
C LYS A 274 33.03 -17.37 6.85
N TYR A 275 33.39 -17.19 5.56
CA TYR A 275 32.54 -16.47 4.60
C TYR A 275 31.22 -17.22 4.40
N LYS A 276 31.29 -18.55 4.20
CA LYS A 276 30.11 -19.40 4.05
C LYS A 276 29.18 -19.30 5.25
N THR A 277 29.69 -19.58 6.45
CA THR A 277 28.89 -19.54 7.68
C THR A 277 28.33 -18.14 7.96
N TRP A 278 29.10 -17.08 7.71
CA TRP A 278 28.62 -15.71 7.84
C TRP A 278 27.45 -15.42 6.90
N CYS A 279 27.54 -15.85 5.64
CA CYS A 279 26.46 -15.71 4.67
C CYS A 279 25.22 -16.50 5.06
N GLU A 280 25.36 -17.78 5.42
CA GLU A 280 24.24 -18.63 5.85
C GLU A 280 23.50 -18.04 7.06
N ASN A 281 24.23 -17.51 8.04
CA ASN A 281 23.65 -16.89 9.22
C ASN A 281 23.01 -15.54 8.90
N THR A 282 23.70 -14.70 8.13
CA THR A 282 23.22 -13.35 7.78
C THR A 282 21.96 -13.40 6.92
N LEU A 283 21.91 -14.31 5.94
CA LEU A 283 20.76 -14.45 5.05
C LEU A 283 19.49 -14.92 5.79
N LYS A 284 19.64 -15.70 6.87
CA LYS A 284 18.53 -16.16 7.73
C LYS A 284 18.12 -15.13 8.79
N ALA A 285 18.99 -14.18 9.13
CA ALA A 285 18.70 -13.17 10.14
C ALA A 285 17.53 -12.27 9.73
N LYS A 286 16.80 -11.75 10.72
CA LYS A 286 15.71 -10.82 10.49
C LYS A 286 16.28 -9.44 10.23
N ILE A 287 15.68 -8.70 9.30
CA ILE A 287 16.16 -7.38 8.86
C ILE A 287 16.17 -6.38 10.02
N TYR A 288 15.21 -6.53 10.95
CA TYR A 288 15.07 -5.67 12.10
C TYR A 288 15.98 -6.03 13.27
N ASP A 289 16.74 -7.13 13.20
CA ASP A 289 17.73 -7.43 14.22
C ASP A 289 18.84 -6.36 14.19
N SER A 290 19.43 -6.10 15.36
CA SER A 290 20.45 -5.05 15.52
C SER A 290 21.60 -5.21 14.51
N GLN A 291 21.98 -4.09 13.88
CA GLN A 291 23.03 -3.98 12.87
C GLN A 291 22.82 -4.78 11.57
N ILE A 292 21.70 -5.51 11.41
CA ILE A 292 21.47 -6.31 10.21
C ILE A 292 21.22 -5.43 8.99
N TYR A 293 20.19 -4.56 9.03
CA TYR A 293 19.82 -3.78 7.84
C TYR A 293 20.94 -2.84 7.35
N GLN A 294 21.54 -2.05 8.26
CA GLN A 294 22.55 -1.06 7.87
C GLN A 294 23.85 -1.65 7.35
N TRP A 295 24.27 -2.80 7.89
CA TRP A 295 25.62 -3.30 7.63
C TRP A 295 25.55 -4.65 6.94
N LYS A 296 25.00 -5.66 7.63
CA LYS A 296 25.10 -7.04 7.15
C LYS A 296 24.29 -7.28 5.88
N TYR A 297 23.10 -6.69 5.72
CA TYR A 297 22.31 -6.75 4.48
C TYR A 297 23.05 -6.13 3.29
N LEU A 298 23.62 -4.93 3.47
CA LEU A 298 24.35 -4.22 2.41
C LEU A 298 25.59 -5.00 1.92
N ILE A 299 26.23 -5.75 2.82
CA ILE A 299 27.35 -6.63 2.47
C ILE A 299 26.85 -7.94 1.85
N ALA A 300 25.83 -8.56 2.44
CA ALA A 300 25.35 -9.88 2.05
C ALA A 300 24.83 -9.91 0.60
N LYS A 301 24.16 -8.85 0.13
CA LYS A 301 23.67 -8.78 -1.26
C LYS A 301 24.78 -8.92 -2.30
N SER A 302 26.02 -8.52 -1.96
CA SER A 302 27.17 -8.56 -2.86
C SER A 302 28.11 -9.73 -2.58
N VAL A 303 28.25 -10.15 -1.33
CA VAL A 303 29.20 -11.21 -0.93
C VAL A 303 28.60 -12.60 -1.06
N CYS A 304 27.32 -12.75 -0.74
CA CYS A 304 26.65 -14.05 -0.70
C CYS A 304 26.01 -14.46 -2.04
N VAL A 305 26.22 -13.67 -3.10
CA VAL A 305 25.73 -13.93 -4.45
C VAL A 305 26.64 -14.91 -5.19
N GLU A 306 26.13 -15.64 -6.17
CA GLU A 306 26.93 -16.57 -6.95
C GLU A 306 28.20 -15.95 -7.60
N VAL A 307 29.28 -16.73 -7.67
CA VAL A 307 30.61 -16.32 -8.15
C VAL A 307 30.58 -15.70 -9.54
N LYS A 308 29.69 -16.16 -10.43
CA LYS A 308 29.51 -15.56 -11.76
C LYS A 308 29.17 -14.07 -11.68
N VAL A 309 28.27 -13.70 -10.76
CA VAL A 309 27.90 -12.30 -10.52
C VAL A 309 29.07 -11.54 -9.88
N GLN A 310 29.78 -12.16 -8.93
CA GLN A 310 30.94 -11.51 -8.29
C GLN A 310 32.07 -11.19 -9.28
N ALA A 311 32.32 -12.09 -10.24
CA ALA A 311 33.34 -11.92 -11.27
C ALA A 311 33.13 -10.66 -12.13
N VAL A 312 31.86 -10.29 -12.37
CA VAL A 312 31.50 -9.12 -13.18
C VAL A 312 31.15 -7.88 -12.36
N LEU A 313 30.95 -8.01 -11.04
CA LEU A 313 30.51 -6.90 -10.19
C LEU A 313 31.48 -5.71 -10.24
N GLY A 314 32.78 -5.98 -10.28
CA GLY A 314 33.81 -4.94 -10.42
C GLY A 314 33.76 -4.17 -11.74
N LYS A 315 33.22 -4.78 -12.82
CA LYS A 315 33.07 -4.16 -14.13
C LYS A 315 31.84 -3.26 -14.19
N TYR A 316 30.69 -3.74 -13.71
CA TYR A 316 29.41 -3.03 -13.84
C TYR A 316 29.09 -2.07 -12.69
N LYS A 317 29.85 -2.12 -11.57
CA LYS A 317 29.73 -1.23 -10.40
C LYS A 317 28.35 -1.19 -9.72
N ASN A 318 27.34 -1.87 -10.26
CA ASN A 318 26.05 -2.07 -9.64
C ASN A 318 25.62 -3.54 -9.75
N LEU A 319 24.86 -4.00 -8.75
CA LEU A 319 24.49 -5.41 -8.62
C LEU A 319 23.46 -5.85 -9.67
N LYS A 320 22.55 -4.96 -10.09
CA LYS A 320 21.49 -5.30 -11.06
C LYS A 320 22.08 -5.61 -12.45
N GLU A 321 22.98 -4.77 -12.92
CA GLU A 321 23.70 -4.99 -14.19
C GLU A 321 24.62 -6.20 -14.11
N ALA A 322 25.29 -6.41 -12.98
CA ALA A 322 26.12 -7.59 -12.75
C ALA A 322 25.29 -8.89 -12.84
N ILE A 323 24.09 -8.91 -12.24
CA ILE A 323 23.17 -10.05 -12.36
C ILE A 323 22.72 -10.26 -13.81
N ALA A 324 22.37 -9.18 -14.52
CA ALA A 324 21.93 -9.27 -15.91
C ALA A 324 23.02 -9.74 -16.89
N ASN A 325 24.29 -9.55 -16.56
CA ASN A 325 25.43 -9.84 -17.44
C ASN A 325 26.34 -10.98 -16.95
N LYS A 326 25.91 -11.74 -15.94
CA LYS A 326 26.72 -12.80 -15.30
C LYS A 326 27.10 -13.96 -16.22
N ASP A 327 26.42 -14.10 -17.36
CA ASP A 327 26.70 -15.14 -18.35
C ASP A 327 27.47 -14.59 -19.58
N ASN A 328 27.77 -13.28 -19.62
CA ASN A 328 28.51 -12.62 -20.71
C ASN A 328 30.02 -12.49 -20.40
N THR A 329 30.56 -13.36 -19.55
CA THR A 329 31.99 -13.46 -19.25
C THR A 329 32.58 -14.66 -19.95
N ASP A 330 32.90 -14.47 -21.23
CA ASP A 330 33.93 -15.21 -21.95
C ASP A 330 35.26 -14.43 -21.90
#